data_AF-A0A8S9MUL6-F1
#
_entry.id   AF-A0A8S9MUL6-F1
#
_cell.length_a   1.000
_cell.length_b   1.000
_cell.length_c   1.000
_cell.angle_alpha   90.00
_cell.angle_beta   90.00
_cell.angle_gamma   90.00
#
_symmetry.space_group_name_H-M   'P 1'
#
loop_
_entity.id
_entity.type
_entity.pdbx_description
1 polymer ?
#
loop_
_entity_poly.entity_id
_entity_poly.type
_entity_poly.pdbx_seq_one_letter_code
_entity_poly.pdbx_strand_id
1 'polypeptide(L)'
;MLNKNWSRSEWSCSLSALSEASKPSTGQSSTDEVKGDVLSISLVRAKEDKTLLENEYLRLGLLGNSKNILQHRGYEDRGESLVSLVEPYMYTLEDLIKNQSCNNMWDTVLKPESARIDLLKSIVDGLLEIHSKLVIHRSLDPASIYLVYEENKLVGKIGNFLYSASACPYQRRLEKQGYS
;
A
#
# COMPACT_ATOMS: atom_id res chain seq x y z
N MET A 1 -13.39 -27.44 13.40
CA MET A 1 -11.95 -27.57 13.72
C MET A 1 -11.16 -27.21 12.47
N LEU A 2 -10.60 -26.00 12.40
CA LEU A 2 -9.42 -25.67 11.59
C LEU A 2 -8.83 -24.42 12.24
N ASN A 3 -8.00 -24.67 13.25
CA ASN A 3 -7.30 -23.66 14.02
C ASN A 3 -5.92 -23.51 13.36
N LYS A 4 -5.73 -22.48 12.53
CA LYS A 4 -4.39 -22.09 12.06
C LYS A 4 -4.18 -20.63 12.46
N ASN A 5 -3.62 -20.47 13.65
CA ASN A 5 -3.01 -19.22 14.08
C ASN A 5 -1.82 -18.94 13.16
N TRP A 6 -1.98 -18.02 12.21
CA TRP A 6 -0.84 -17.50 11.46
C TRP A 6 -0.15 -16.42 12.29
N SER A 7 1.08 -16.74 12.69
CA SER A 7 1.91 -15.88 13.52
C SER A 7 2.59 -14.79 12.67
N ARG A 8 2.67 -13.58 13.23
CA ARG A 8 3.32 -12.38 12.66
C ARG A 8 4.82 -12.56 12.34
N SER A 9 5.43 -13.69 12.72
CA SER A 9 6.86 -13.97 12.65
C SER A 9 7.36 -14.60 11.35
N GLU A 10 6.48 -15.00 10.42
CA GLU A 10 6.90 -15.60 9.14
C GLU A 10 7.30 -14.55 8.07
N TRP A 11 7.18 -13.26 8.38
CA TRP A 11 7.44 -12.16 7.44
C TRP A 11 8.90 -11.65 7.46
N SER A 12 9.79 -12.20 8.30
CA SER A 12 11.18 -11.74 8.43
C SER A 12 12.20 -12.45 7.52
N CYS A 13 11.81 -13.46 6.75
CA CYS A 13 12.73 -14.23 5.93
C CYS A 13 12.61 -13.90 4.44
N SER A 14 13.16 -12.77 3.98
CA SER A 14 13.31 -12.51 2.52
C SER A 14 14.51 -11.64 2.12
N LEU A 15 15.54 -11.50 2.96
CA LEU A 15 16.81 -10.89 2.54
C LEU A 15 17.87 -11.92 2.15
N SER A 16 17.86 -13.10 2.77
CA SER A 16 18.77 -14.21 2.43
C SER A 16 18.42 -14.90 1.10
N ALA A 17 17.12 -14.98 0.77
CA ALA A 17 16.62 -15.63 -0.45
C ALA A 17 16.98 -14.86 -1.74
N LEU A 18 17.21 -13.54 -1.66
CA LEU A 18 17.59 -12.71 -2.80
C LEU A 18 19.03 -12.96 -3.29
N SER A 19 19.90 -13.57 -2.47
CA SER A 19 21.28 -13.89 -2.88
C SER A 19 21.39 -15.22 -3.65
N GLU A 20 20.37 -16.09 -3.55
CA GLU A 20 20.40 -17.42 -4.18
C GLU A 20 19.74 -17.45 -5.57
N ALA A 21 18.95 -16.43 -5.92
CA ALA A 21 18.24 -16.34 -7.20
C ALA A 21 19.14 -16.01 -8.42
N SER A 22 20.46 -15.90 -8.25
CA SER A 22 21.41 -15.58 -9.33
C SER A 22 22.11 -16.79 -9.94
N LYS A 23 21.59 -18.02 -9.77
CA LYS A 23 22.12 -19.21 -10.46
C LYS A 23 21.13 -19.71 -11.53
N PRO A 24 21.58 -19.97 -12.78
CA PRO A 24 20.71 -20.51 -13.81
C PRO A 24 20.53 -22.02 -13.60
N SER A 25 19.30 -22.48 -13.41
CA SER A 25 18.97 -23.91 -13.48
C SER A 25 17.99 -24.17 -14.62
N THR A 26 18.52 -24.81 -15.67
CA THR A 26 17.83 -25.61 -16.67
C THR A 26 16.93 -26.68 -16.05
N GLY A 27 15.70 -26.81 -16.54
CA GLY A 27 14.87 -28.00 -16.30
C GLY A 27 13.37 -27.72 -16.31
N GLN A 28 12.69 -28.16 -17.36
CA GLN A 28 11.23 -28.11 -17.54
C GLN A 28 10.50 -29.03 -16.53
N SER A 29 9.41 -28.53 -15.94
CA SER A 29 8.32 -29.36 -15.40
C SER A 29 7.07 -28.50 -15.28
N SER A 30 6.06 -28.81 -16.10
CA SER A 30 4.75 -28.17 -16.13
C SER A 30 3.89 -28.65 -14.97
N THR A 31 3.74 -27.81 -13.96
CA THR A 31 2.58 -27.81 -13.06
C THR A 31 1.93 -26.45 -13.22
N ASP A 32 0.66 -26.43 -13.62
CA ASP A 32 -0.17 -25.22 -13.61
C ASP A 32 -0.32 -24.76 -12.16
N GLU A 33 0.68 -24.01 -11.67
CA GLU A 33 0.57 -23.22 -10.47
C GLU A 33 -0.55 -22.20 -10.71
N VAL A 34 -1.66 -22.37 -10.00
CA VAL A 34 -2.59 -21.26 -9.77
C VAL A 34 -1.78 -20.20 -9.05
N LYS A 35 -1.27 -19.24 -9.83
CA LYS A 35 -0.46 -18.13 -9.37
C LYS A 35 -1.40 -17.22 -8.58
N GLY A 36 -1.59 -17.56 -7.30
CA GLY A 36 -2.32 -16.71 -6.38
C GLY A 36 -1.56 -15.41 -6.23
N ASP A 37 -2.21 -14.29 -6.53
CA ASP A 37 -1.62 -12.99 -6.28
C ASP A 37 -1.36 -12.84 -4.78
N VAL A 38 -0.12 -12.56 -4.40
CA VAL A 38 0.25 -12.24 -3.02
C VAL A 38 -0.36 -10.86 -2.71
N LEU A 39 -1.14 -10.76 -1.63
CA LEU A 39 -1.79 -9.54 -1.19
C LEU A 39 -1.47 -9.25 0.28
N SER A 40 -1.46 -7.97 0.64
CA SER A 40 -1.43 -7.52 2.02
C SER A 40 -2.84 -7.23 2.52
N ILE A 41 -3.08 -7.55 3.79
CA ILE A 41 -4.38 -7.34 4.44
C ILE A 41 -4.25 -6.17 5.42
N SER A 42 -5.09 -5.15 5.23
CA SER A 42 -5.25 -4.05 6.18
C SER A 42 -6.59 -4.20 6.92
N LEU A 43 -6.56 -4.21 8.25
CA LEU A 43 -7.77 -4.35 9.08
C LEU A 43 -8.33 -2.98 9.43
N VAL A 44 -9.60 -2.74 9.09
CA VAL A 44 -10.35 -1.53 9.46
C VAL A 44 -11.52 -1.94 10.37
N ARG A 45 -11.73 -1.22 11.48
CA ARG A 45 -12.82 -1.54 12.43
C ARG A 45 -14.17 -1.07 11.85
N ALA A 46 -15.17 -1.95 11.81
CA ALA A 46 -16.33 -1.78 10.92
C ALA A 46 -17.43 -0.83 11.41
N LYS A 47 -17.51 -0.47 12.70
CA LYS A 47 -18.77 0.08 13.21
C LYS A 47 -19.12 1.51 12.75
N GLU A 48 -18.15 2.31 12.31
CA GLU A 48 -18.39 3.72 11.95
C GLU A 48 -17.94 4.09 10.51
N ASP A 49 -17.22 3.20 9.81
CA ASP A 49 -16.37 3.60 8.66
C ASP A 49 -16.76 3.01 7.30
N LYS A 50 -17.91 2.34 7.15
CA LYS A 50 -18.30 1.74 5.85
C LYS A 50 -18.40 2.79 4.74
N THR A 51 -18.96 3.96 5.03
CA THR A 51 -19.05 5.07 4.08
C THR A 51 -17.67 5.68 3.76
N LEU A 52 -16.74 5.69 4.71
CA LEU A 52 -15.36 6.15 4.47
C LEU A 52 -14.59 5.16 3.59
N LEU A 53 -14.82 3.87 3.75
CA LEU A 53 -14.23 2.83 2.89
C LEU A 53 -14.81 2.84 1.47
N GLU A 54 -16.11 3.04 1.33
CA GLU A 54 -16.74 3.25 0.01
C GLU A 54 -16.16 4.48 -0.68
N ASN A 55 -15.97 5.58 0.07
CA ASN A 55 -15.28 6.78 -0.42
C ASN A 55 -13.84 6.48 -0.86
N GLU A 56 -13.06 5.77 -0.04
CA GLU A 56 -11.70 5.35 -0.40
C GLU A 56 -11.69 4.52 -1.69
N TYR A 57 -12.59 3.52 -1.79
CA TYR A 57 -12.69 2.66 -2.96
C TYR A 57 -13.02 3.44 -4.24
N LEU A 58 -14.00 4.36 -4.18
CA LEU A 58 -14.35 5.23 -5.30
C LEU A 58 -13.15 6.08 -5.76
N ARG A 59 -12.37 6.60 -4.81
CA ARG A 59 -11.22 7.46 -5.10
C ARG A 59 -10.09 6.67 -5.70
N LEU A 60 -9.79 5.49 -5.14
CA LEU A 60 -8.79 4.59 -5.70
C LEU A 60 -9.21 4.12 -7.10
N GLY A 61 -10.51 3.93 -7.37
CA GLY A 61 -11.03 3.69 -8.72
C GLY A 61 -10.73 4.83 -9.71
N LEU A 62 -10.81 6.09 -9.29
CA LEU A 62 -10.41 7.25 -10.12
C LEU A 62 -8.89 7.31 -10.32
N LEU A 63 -8.13 6.92 -9.31
CA LEU A 63 -6.67 6.93 -9.31
C LEU A 63 -6.11 5.76 -10.16
N GLY A 64 -6.85 4.68 -10.35
CA GLY A 64 -6.49 3.57 -11.22
C GLY A 64 -5.12 2.97 -10.90
N ASN A 65 -4.46 2.39 -11.90
CA ASN A 65 -3.16 1.71 -11.77
C ASN A 65 -1.98 2.70 -11.76
N SER A 66 -2.00 3.67 -10.86
CA SER A 66 -0.87 4.54 -10.58
C SER A 66 0.31 3.77 -9.98
N LYS A 67 1.54 4.09 -10.42
CA LYS A 67 2.78 3.52 -9.86
C LYS A 67 3.04 3.95 -8.42
N ASN A 68 2.60 5.14 -8.02
CA ASN A 68 2.94 5.77 -6.75
C ASN A 68 1.76 5.90 -5.78
N ILE A 69 0.69 5.18 -6.05
CA ILE A 69 -0.49 5.07 -5.18
C ILE A 69 -0.70 3.61 -4.86
N LEU A 70 -0.94 3.32 -3.58
CA LEU A 70 -1.14 1.97 -3.09
C LEU A 70 -2.39 1.37 -3.73
N GLN A 71 -2.22 0.26 -4.43
CA GLN A 71 -3.31 -0.38 -5.16
C GLN A 71 -4.25 -1.14 -4.21
N HIS A 72 -5.54 -0.84 -4.28
CA HIS A 72 -6.57 -1.51 -3.51
C HIS A 72 -7.35 -2.47 -4.40
N ARG A 73 -7.39 -3.73 -4.00
CA ARG A 73 -8.01 -4.82 -4.77
C ARG A 73 -9.47 -5.04 -4.41
N GLY A 74 -9.88 -4.65 -3.21
CA GLY A 74 -11.24 -4.81 -2.73
C GLY A 74 -11.29 -4.82 -1.22
N TYR A 75 -12.47 -5.02 -0.66
CA TYR A 75 -12.66 -5.21 0.77
C TYR A 75 -13.62 -6.35 1.04
N GLU A 76 -13.51 -6.96 2.21
CA GLU A 76 -14.37 -8.02 2.69
C GLU A 76 -15.07 -7.55 3.98
N ASP A 77 -16.40 -7.61 4.00
CA ASP A 77 -17.20 -7.32 5.19
C ASP A 77 -17.35 -8.60 6.03
N ARG A 78 -16.81 -8.57 7.25
CA ARG A 78 -16.89 -9.66 8.23
C ARG A 78 -17.82 -9.33 9.40
N GLY A 79 -18.75 -8.40 9.21
CA GLY A 79 -19.74 -7.98 10.19
C GLY A 79 -19.17 -7.00 11.24
N GLU A 80 -18.19 -7.44 12.04
CA GLU A 80 -17.56 -6.58 13.07
C GLU A 80 -16.30 -5.87 12.58
N SER A 81 -15.76 -6.29 11.44
CA SER A 81 -14.57 -5.71 10.84
C SER A 81 -14.70 -5.67 9.32
N LEU A 82 -14.11 -4.64 8.73
CA LEU A 82 -13.93 -4.51 7.30
C LEU A 82 -12.47 -4.76 6.99
N VAL A 83 -12.22 -5.70 6.08
CA VAL A 83 -10.88 -6.14 5.74
C VAL A 83 -10.57 -5.58 4.37
N SER A 84 -9.63 -4.64 4.29
CA SER A 84 -9.15 -4.08 3.04
C SER A 84 -8.03 -4.96 2.46
N LEU A 85 -8.15 -5.28 1.17
CA LEU A 85 -7.17 -6.04 0.39
C LEU A 85 -6.37 -5.06 -0.45
N VAL A 86 -5.07 -4.98 -0.20
CA VAL A 86 -4.15 -4.07 -0.89
C VAL A 86 -2.97 -4.83 -1.47
N GLU A 87 -2.27 -4.19 -2.41
CA GLU A 87 -1.01 -4.73 -2.90
C GLU A 87 0.01 -4.91 -1.74
N PRO A 88 0.95 -5.88 -1.87
CA PRO A 88 1.97 -6.09 -0.87
C PRO A 88 2.86 -4.86 -0.66
N TYR A 89 3.14 -4.58 0.61
CA TYR A 89 4.09 -3.55 1.03
C TYR A 89 4.90 -4.08 2.22
N MET A 90 6.08 -3.50 2.45
CA MET A 90 6.97 -3.93 3.53
C MET A 90 6.61 -3.27 4.85
N TYR A 91 6.58 -1.94 4.86
CA TYR A 91 6.38 -1.10 6.05
C TYR A 91 5.69 0.20 5.66
N THR A 92 5.10 0.91 6.62
CA THR A 92 4.82 2.34 6.43
C THR A 92 6.08 3.16 6.69
N LEU A 93 6.12 4.41 6.20
CA LEU A 93 7.18 5.35 6.55
C LEU A 93 7.18 5.65 8.05
N GLU A 94 6.01 5.65 8.69
CA GLU A 94 5.89 5.75 10.14
C GLU A 94 6.58 4.58 10.86
N ASP A 95 6.36 3.34 10.42
CA ASP A 95 7.03 2.17 10.97
C ASP A 95 8.55 2.31 10.84
N LEU A 96 9.05 2.78 9.69
CA LEU A 96 10.47 2.98 9.46
C LEU A 96 11.08 4.05 10.39
N ILE A 97 10.32 5.11 10.69
CA ILE A 97 10.77 6.19 11.58
C ILE A 97 10.75 5.75 13.05
N LYS A 98 9.73 4.99 13.46
CA LYS A 98 9.49 4.64 14.87
C LYS A 98 10.16 3.35 15.33
N ASN A 99 10.28 2.34 14.46
CA ASN A 99 10.77 1.02 14.85
C ASN A 99 12.28 0.88 14.63
N GLN A 100 13.02 0.71 15.73
CA GLN A 100 14.45 0.39 15.69
C GLN A 100 14.75 -0.92 14.96
N SER A 101 13.80 -1.86 14.89
CA SER A 101 13.96 -3.11 14.14
C SER A 101 14.05 -2.91 12.62
N CYS A 102 13.55 -1.77 12.12
CA CYS A 102 13.67 -1.36 10.72
C CYS A 102 14.94 -0.54 10.44
N ASN A 103 15.74 -0.20 11.47
CA ASN A 103 16.93 0.66 11.35
C ASN A 103 17.93 0.14 10.31
N ASN A 104 18.01 -1.19 10.15
CA ASN A 104 18.86 -1.79 9.14
C ASN A 104 18.54 -1.25 7.74
N MET A 105 17.28 -0.94 7.41
CA MET A 105 16.88 -0.43 6.11
C MET A 105 17.29 1.03 5.91
N TRP A 106 17.26 1.83 6.99
CA TRP A 106 17.79 3.19 7.00
C TRP A 106 19.30 3.21 6.73
N ASP A 107 20.03 2.30 7.37
CA ASP A 107 21.49 2.22 7.30
C ASP A 107 22.02 1.47 6.06
N THR A 108 21.19 0.67 5.39
CA THR A 108 21.59 -0.09 4.19
C THR A 108 21.02 0.50 2.91
N VAL A 109 19.69 0.60 2.80
CA VAL A 109 19.00 0.98 1.56
C VAL A 109 18.90 2.50 1.42
N LEU A 110 18.56 3.21 2.50
CA LEU A 110 18.37 4.67 2.48
C LEU A 110 19.59 5.47 2.94
N LYS A 111 20.72 4.80 3.20
CA LYS A 111 21.97 5.46 3.57
C LYS A 111 22.48 6.41 2.47
N PRO A 112 22.43 6.04 1.17
CA PRO A 112 22.75 6.99 0.10
C PRO A 112 21.73 8.12 0.03
N GLU A 113 22.20 9.35 -0.14
CA GLU A 113 21.31 10.51 -0.33
C GLU A 113 20.43 10.36 -1.58
N SER A 114 20.98 9.79 -2.65
CA SER A 114 20.23 9.50 -3.87
C SER A 114 19.02 8.59 -3.62
N ALA A 115 19.15 7.59 -2.74
CA ALA A 115 18.04 6.70 -2.39
C ALA A 115 16.93 7.44 -1.63
N ARG A 116 17.28 8.36 -0.73
CA ARG A 116 16.30 9.22 -0.05
C ARG A 116 15.61 10.19 -0.99
N ILE A 117 16.37 10.76 -1.94
CA ILE A 117 15.82 11.63 -2.99
C ILE A 117 14.87 10.84 -3.90
N ASP A 118 15.24 9.61 -4.31
CA ASP A 118 14.38 8.76 -5.12
C ASP A 118 13.08 8.39 -4.40
N LEU A 119 13.14 8.08 -3.09
CA LEU A 119 11.95 7.88 -2.26
C LEU A 119 11.08 9.15 -2.19
N LEU A 120 11.68 10.32 -1.98
CA LEU A 120 10.92 11.58 -1.93
C LEU A 120 10.26 11.89 -3.28
N LYS A 121 10.98 11.67 -4.39
CA LYS A 121 10.43 11.82 -5.75
C LYS A 121 9.21 10.95 -5.95
N SER A 122 9.27 9.68 -5.55
CA SER A 122 8.14 8.76 -5.72
C SER A 122 6.89 9.23 -4.97
N ILE A 123 7.06 9.81 -3.77
CA ILE A 123 5.97 10.40 -2.99
C ILE A 123 5.42 11.66 -3.69
N VAL A 124 6.30 12.54 -4.16
CA VAL A 124 5.89 13.77 -4.87
C VAL A 124 5.17 13.45 -6.19
N ASP A 125 5.63 12.45 -6.93
CA ASP A 125 5.00 11.98 -8.16
C ASP A 125 3.59 11.42 -7.88
N GLY A 126 3.43 10.65 -6.80
CA GLY A 126 2.12 10.20 -6.33
C GLY A 126 1.18 11.36 -5.98
N LEU A 127 1.67 12.40 -5.29
CA LEU A 127 0.89 13.59 -4.98
C LEU A 127 0.46 14.36 -6.24
N LEU A 128 1.37 14.48 -7.21
CA LEU A 128 1.07 15.12 -8.49
C LEU A 128 -0.05 14.39 -9.21
N GLU A 129 -0.01 13.05 -9.21
CA GLU A 129 -1.04 12.23 -9.82
C GLU A 129 -2.40 12.36 -9.11
N ILE A 130 -2.42 12.33 -7.78
CA ILE A 130 -3.63 12.57 -6.97
C ILE A 130 -4.26 13.93 -7.34
N HIS A 131 -3.45 14.98 -7.39
CA HIS A 131 -3.92 16.32 -7.71
C HIS A 131 -4.37 16.49 -9.16
N SER A 132 -3.72 15.80 -10.11
CA SER A 132 -4.11 15.81 -11.54
C SER A 132 -5.54 15.25 -11.75
N LYS A 133 -5.98 14.37 -10.85
CA LYS A 133 -7.32 13.75 -10.87
C LYS A 133 -8.33 14.47 -9.98
N LEU A 134 -7.99 15.69 -9.54
CA LEU A 134 -8.83 16.52 -8.67
C LEU A 134 -9.21 15.78 -7.37
N VAL A 135 -8.28 15.00 -6.81
CA VAL A 135 -8.43 14.40 -5.48
C VAL A 135 -7.53 15.17 -4.50
N ILE A 136 -8.01 15.39 -3.29
CA ILE A 136 -7.24 15.96 -2.18
C ILE A 136 -7.16 14.88 -1.10
N HIS A 137 -5.96 14.43 -0.74
CA HIS A 137 -5.76 13.34 0.22
C HIS A 137 -6.25 13.69 1.63
N ARG A 138 -5.95 14.91 2.11
CA ARG A 138 -6.28 15.48 3.43
C ARG A 138 -5.69 14.81 4.67
N SER A 139 -5.24 13.56 4.59
CA SER A 139 -4.58 12.83 5.69
C SER A 139 -3.15 12.38 5.32
N LEU A 140 -2.36 13.28 4.72
CA LEU A 140 -1.00 12.94 4.31
C LEU A 140 -0.05 13.05 5.51
N ASP A 141 0.32 11.89 6.05
CA ASP A 141 1.26 11.72 7.15
C ASP A 141 2.18 10.51 6.89
N PRO A 142 3.21 10.25 7.71
CA PRO A 142 4.08 9.09 7.51
C PRO A 142 3.37 7.73 7.54
N ALA A 143 2.21 7.61 8.19
CA ALA A 143 1.45 6.36 8.22
C ALA A 143 0.70 6.10 6.90
N SER A 144 0.39 7.16 6.15
CA SER A 144 -0.20 7.09 4.80
C SER A 144 0.81 6.77 3.69
N ILE A 145 2.11 6.69 3.98
CA ILE A 145 3.14 6.36 3.00
C ILE A 145 3.59 4.92 3.18
N TYR A 146 3.31 4.08 2.19
CA TYR A 146 3.64 2.66 2.18
C TYR A 146 4.91 2.44 1.38
N LEU A 147 5.83 1.65 1.93
CA LEU A 147 7.13 1.36 1.35
C LEU A 147 7.09 0.01 0.66
N VAL A 148 7.35 0.02 -0.66
CA VAL A 148 7.42 -1.17 -1.50
C VAL A 148 8.82 -1.28 -2.07
N TYR A 149 9.35 -2.50 -2.17
CA TYR A 149 10.64 -2.74 -2.80
C TYR A 149 10.43 -3.25 -4.22
N GLU A 150 10.73 -2.42 -5.21
CA GLU A 150 10.52 -2.70 -6.63
C GLU A 150 11.79 -2.31 -7.41
N GLU A 151 12.19 -3.11 -8.39
CA GLU A 151 13.34 -2.80 -9.27
C GLU A 151 14.64 -2.47 -8.50
N ASN A 152 14.90 -3.17 -7.39
CA ASN A 152 16.02 -2.95 -6.46
C ASN A 152 16.03 -1.57 -5.78
N LYS A 153 14.89 -0.89 -5.72
CA LYS A 153 14.72 0.41 -5.07
C LYS A 153 13.56 0.39 -4.10
N LEU A 154 13.68 1.19 -3.06
CA LEU A 154 12.57 1.46 -2.16
C LEU A 154 11.70 2.57 -2.77
N VAL A 155 10.44 2.28 -2.99
CA VAL A 155 9.45 3.17 -3.57
C VAL A 155 8.40 3.48 -2.52
N GLY A 156 8.12 4.77 -2.32
CA GLY A 156 6.99 5.24 -1.53
C GLY A 156 5.74 5.32 -2.38
N LYS A 157 4.67 4.67 -1.92
CA LYS A 157 3.32 4.75 -2.48
C LYS A 157 2.37 5.36 -1.46
N ILE A 158 1.49 6.24 -1.91
CA ILE A 158 0.51 6.91 -1.04
C ILE A 158 -0.73 6.01 -0.92
N GLY A 159 -1.19 5.76 0.31
CA GLY A 159 -2.42 5.04 0.61
C GLY A 159 -3.23 5.74 1.70
N ASN A 160 -4.29 5.09 2.20
CA ASN A 160 -5.18 5.63 3.23
C ASN A 160 -5.97 6.88 2.79
N PHE A 161 -6.88 6.68 1.83
CA PHE A 161 -7.73 7.72 1.23
C PHE A 161 -9.09 7.87 1.92
N LEU A 162 -9.29 7.29 3.11
CA LEU A 162 -10.54 7.34 3.87
C LEU A 162 -11.10 8.76 4.04
N TYR A 163 -10.21 9.73 4.25
CA TYR A 163 -10.57 11.14 4.42
C TYR A 163 -10.33 11.96 3.16
N SER A 164 -10.09 11.36 2.00
CA SER A 164 -9.88 12.14 0.79
C SER A 164 -11.18 12.83 0.31
N ALA A 165 -11.04 13.84 -0.54
CA ALA A 165 -12.18 14.58 -1.09
C ALA A 165 -11.90 14.99 -2.53
N SER A 166 -12.96 15.29 -3.29
CA SER A 166 -12.76 15.91 -4.59
C SER A 166 -12.35 17.39 -4.45
N ALA A 167 -11.38 17.83 -5.24
CA ALA A 167 -11.08 19.24 -5.45
C ALA A 167 -12.15 19.92 -6.32
N CYS A 168 -12.93 19.17 -7.11
CA CYS A 168 -13.97 19.70 -7.98
C CYS A 168 -15.11 20.34 -7.17
N PRO A 169 -15.42 21.63 -7.35
CA PRO A 169 -16.46 22.33 -6.59
C PRO A 169 -17.89 21.78 -6.81
N TYR A 170 -18.15 21.17 -7.96
CA TYR A 170 -19.43 20.52 -8.25
C TYR A 170 -19.56 19.20 -7.49
N GLN A 171 -18.53 18.34 -7.56
CA GLN A 171 -18.48 17.06 -6.84
C GLN A 171 -18.58 17.29 -5.32
N ARG A 172 -17.88 18.29 -4.78
CA ARG A 172 -17.97 18.67 -3.35
C ARG A 172 -19.38 19.08 -2.92
N ARG A 173 -20.19 19.64 -3.82
CA ARG A 173 -21.59 19.99 -3.50
C ARG A 173 -22.46 18.73 -3.43
N LEU A 174 -22.25 17.77 -4.32
CA LEU A 174 -22.97 16.49 -4.31
C LEU A 174 -22.60 15.65 -3.07
N GLU A 175 -21.31 15.60 -2.72
CA GLU A 175 -20.82 14.91 -1.51
C GLU A 175 -21.44 15.48 -0.23
N LYS A 176 -21.57 16.81 -0.12
CA LYS A 176 -22.24 17.46 1.02
C LYS A 176 -23.75 17.19 1.09
N GLN A 177 -24.36 16.80 -0.02
CA GLN A 177 -25.79 16.51 -0.12
C GLN A 177 -26.11 15.01 0.01
N GLY A 178 -25.09 14.16 0.23
CA GLY A 178 -25.27 12.71 0.39
C GLY A 178 -25.45 11.95 -0.93
N TYR A 179 -25.12 12.57 -2.07
CA TYR A 179 -25.08 11.92 -3.37
C TYR A 179 -23.65 11.48 -3.66
N SER A 180 -23.26 10.32 -3.13
CA SER A 180 -22.02 9.61 -3.47
C SER A 180 -22.33 8.34 -4.24
#